data_AF-A0A379T9J9-F1
#
_entry.id   AF-A0A379T9J9-F1
#
_cell.length_a   1.000
_cell.length_b   1.000
_cell.length_c   1.000
_cell.angle_alpha   90.00
_cell.angle_beta   90.00
_cell.angle_gamma   90.00
#
_symmetry.space_group_name_H-M   'P 1'
#
loop_
_entity.id
_entity.type
_entity.pdbx_description
1 polymer ?
#
loop_
_entity_poly.entity_id
_entity_poly.type
_entity_poly.pdbx_seq_one_letter_code
_entity_poly.pdbx_strand_id
1 'polypeptide(L)'
;MIAAGDAEYRLLTNDGLAQAKLRYVQVKTLLGPRPDTSTLQQWQPDTLKNIASQRNTDLTALEDSASISLYAFSGSNTLAQEVTINEAFSLPLNAQLLNYWDVIDSRLYNLRHNLSITGQPINTPLYATPVNPAMLVQMNATGGSLAGQASKLSMAIPPYRFTAMLQHARGAVGTLSQMGQTLLSYYERKESTGLQELQQQQALDLSSFTISLQKQAIDALKADQKALEASKDIAKQRYDYYYDLYTTGISASEQEVMNMQSSASALLTSAEPFLTTGATLNMAPNIFGVATGGAVWGAALTASGMVLQFSANSIQATAQRIQVSEEYRRRSEEWKQQYQQANAEMTSIDRQLDALAVRQQAAQTSLQQAQTEQANLQATMQYISSRFTQSSLYSWLIGQLAALYYQAYDAVLSLCLSAEACWQYEMGDLTSRFIQTNAWNDSYHGLLAGRNAGAKPAADGIRLAVTQPTPAGTHQNRVAENPAWRF
;
A
#
# COMPACT_ATOMS: atom_id res chain seq x y z
N MET A 1 34.25 22.29 -10.42
CA MET A 1 33.13 23.22 -10.08
C MET A 1 31.78 22.52 -10.08
N ILE A 2 31.41 21.75 -11.13
CA ILE A 2 30.15 20.99 -11.18
C ILE A 2 29.99 20.06 -9.97
N ALA A 3 31.02 19.24 -9.66
CA ALA A 3 30.99 18.34 -8.51
C ALA A 3 30.76 19.04 -7.15
N ALA A 4 31.26 20.27 -6.99
CA ALA A 4 31.02 21.07 -5.79
C ALA A 4 29.56 21.58 -5.76
N GLY A 5 29.00 21.97 -6.91
CA GLY A 5 27.57 22.28 -7.02
C GLY A 5 26.68 21.07 -6.72
N ASP A 6 27.06 19.88 -7.19
CA ASP A 6 26.33 18.63 -6.93
C ASP A 6 26.34 18.26 -5.44
N ALA A 7 27.46 18.50 -4.74
CA ALA A 7 27.58 18.28 -3.30
C ALA A 7 26.62 19.19 -2.51
N GLU A 8 26.58 20.49 -2.83
CA GLU A 8 25.65 21.44 -2.19
C GLU A 8 24.19 21.14 -2.53
N TYR A 9 23.89 20.70 -3.76
CA TYR A 9 22.54 20.32 -4.17
C TYR A 9 22.03 19.13 -3.35
N ARG A 10 22.87 18.13 -3.08
CA ARG A 10 22.49 16.94 -2.30
C ARG A 10 22.11 17.25 -0.84
N LEU A 11 22.48 18.41 -0.30
CA LEU A 11 22.08 18.82 1.05
C LEU A 11 20.58 19.11 1.17
N LEU A 12 19.91 19.48 0.06
CA LEU A 12 18.48 19.77 0.01
C LEU A 12 18.00 20.81 1.05
N THR A 13 18.90 21.67 1.54
CA THR A 13 18.60 22.83 2.39
C THR A 13 18.44 24.07 1.53
N ASN A 14 17.69 25.07 1.99
CA ASN A 14 17.51 26.33 1.24
C ASN A 14 18.86 26.99 0.89
N ASP A 15 19.79 27.03 1.84
CA ASP A 15 21.12 27.60 1.64
C ASP A 15 21.98 26.74 0.69
N GLY A 16 21.92 25.41 0.81
CA GLY A 16 22.63 24.49 -0.09
C GLY A 16 22.14 24.58 -1.53
N LEU A 17 20.83 24.68 -1.74
CA LEU A 17 20.24 24.87 -3.07
C LEU A 17 20.61 26.23 -3.68
N ALA A 18 20.67 27.29 -2.87
CA ALA A 18 21.12 28.61 -3.30
C ALA A 18 22.60 28.62 -3.71
N GLN A 19 23.46 27.96 -2.92
CA GLN A 19 24.88 27.81 -3.24
C GLN A 19 25.13 26.95 -4.48
N ALA A 20 24.39 25.84 -4.63
CA ALA A 20 24.44 24.99 -5.81
C ALA A 20 24.10 25.79 -7.08
N LYS A 21 23.02 26.59 -7.04
CA LYS A 21 22.62 27.46 -8.15
C LYS A 21 23.72 28.45 -8.53
N LEU A 22 24.34 29.10 -7.55
CA LEU A 22 25.42 30.06 -7.80
C LEU A 22 26.61 29.39 -8.50
N ARG A 23 27.02 28.19 -8.05
CA ARG A 23 28.11 27.42 -8.67
C ARG A 23 27.77 26.99 -10.09
N TYR A 24 26.56 26.52 -10.37
CA TYR A 24 26.16 26.15 -11.72
C TYR A 24 26.08 27.35 -12.66
N VAL A 25 25.63 28.50 -12.19
CA VAL A 25 25.64 29.74 -12.98
C VAL A 25 27.07 30.17 -13.28
N GLN A 26 28.01 30.08 -12.33
CA GLN A 26 29.43 30.34 -12.59
C GLN A 26 29.99 29.43 -13.69
N VAL A 27 29.68 28.12 -13.65
CA VAL A 27 30.08 27.19 -14.72
C VAL A 27 29.46 27.58 -16.05
N LYS A 28 28.17 27.96 -16.06
CA LYS A 28 27.48 28.42 -17.28
C LYS A 28 28.13 29.67 -17.87
N THR A 29 28.53 30.62 -17.04
CA THR A 29 29.24 31.83 -17.48
C THR A 29 30.63 31.49 -18.06
N LEU A 30 31.34 30.53 -17.47
CA LEU A 30 32.62 30.06 -18.00
C LEU A 30 32.48 29.32 -19.34
N LEU A 31 31.43 28.50 -19.49
CA LEU A 31 31.15 27.79 -20.73
C LEU A 31 30.71 28.75 -21.86
N GLY A 32 29.99 29.82 -21.52
CA GLY A 32 29.46 30.75 -22.50
C GLY A 32 28.27 30.17 -23.30
N PRO A 33 27.87 30.84 -24.40
CA PRO A 33 26.77 30.38 -25.24
C PRO A 33 27.10 29.02 -25.87
N ARG A 34 26.09 28.15 -25.93
CA ARG A 34 26.25 26.80 -26.48
C ARG A 34 26.47 26.87 -28.01
N PRO A 35 27.49 26.18 -28.56
CA PRO A 35 27.92 26.35 -29.95
C PRO A 35 26.99 25.72 -31.01
N ASP A 36 26.11 24.79 -30.64
CA ASP A 36 25.21 24.08 -31.56
C ASP A 36 23.94 24.87 -31.95
N THR A 37 23.72 26.04 -31.35
CA THR A 37 22.54 26.87 -31.60
C THR A 37 22.53 27.58 -32.96
N SER A 38 23.60 27.45 -33.75
CA SER A 38 23.80 28.18 -35.01
C SER A 38 24.06 27.30 -36.25
N THR A 39 23.76 26.00 -36.19
CA THR A 39 24.04 25.10 -37.30
C THR A 39 22.97 25.18 -38.39
N LEU A 40 23.12 26.15 -39.31
CA LEU A 40 22.62 25.96 -40.67
C LEU A 40 23.41 24.79 -41.28
N GLN A 41 22.84 23.59 -41.26
CA GLN A 41 23.47 22.42 -41.86
C GLN A 41 23.48 22.58 -43.38
N GLN A 42 24.63 23.00 -43.93
CA GLN A 42 24.83 23.20 -45.37
C GLN A 42 25.16 21.88 -46.11
N TRP A 43 25.22 20.76 -45.39
CA TRP A 43 25.58 19.46 -45.95
C TRP A 43 24.46 18.91 -46.84
N GLN A 44 24.77 18.59 -48.09
CA GLN A 44 23.87 17.93 -49.03
C GLN A 44 24.24 16.44 -49.20
N PRO A 45 23.26 15.52 -49.22
CA PRO A 45 23.54 14.11 -49.46
C PRO A 45 24.12 13.87 -50.86
N ASP A 46 25.22 13.11 -50.95
CA ASP A 46 25.83 12.67 -52.20
C ASP A 46 26.15 11.16 -52.14
N THR A 47 26.48 10.56 -53.27
CA THR A 47 26.82 9.14 -53.38
C THR A 47 28.17 8.83 -52.72
N LEU A 48 28.30 7.65 -52.11
CA LEU A 48 29.53 7.20 -51.45
C LEU A 48 30.76 7.27 -52.38
N LYS A 49 30.56 6.96 -53.67
CA LYS A 49 31.61 7.01 -54.69
C LYS A 49 32.16 8.43 -54.87
N ASN A 50 31.30 9.44 -54.90
CA ASN A 50 31.70 10.84 -55.04
C ASN A 50 32.40 11.35 -53.77
N ILE A 51 31.82 11.10 -52.59
CA ILE A 51 32.37 11.52 -51.29
C ILE A 51 33.77 10.91 -51.06
N ALA A 52 33.97 9.63 -51.37
CA ALA A 52 35.26 8.96 -51.19
C ALA A 52 36.37 9.52 -52.09
N SER A 53 36.00 10.12 -53.23
CA SER A 53 36.92 10.72 -54.19
C SER A 53 37.26 12.19 -53.93
N GLN A 54 36.49 12.89 -53.08
CA GLN A 54 36.73 14.29 -52.73
C GLN A 54 37.94 14.44 -51.80
N ARG A 55 38.73 15.49 -52.03
CA ARG A 55 39.90 15.87 -51.22
C ARG A 55 39.93 17.39 -51.09
N ASN A 56 40.34 17.89 -49.93
CA ASN A 56 40.50 19.31 -49.66
C ASN A 56 41.80 19.81 -50.31
N THR A 57 41.69 20.42 -51.49
CA THR A 57 42.85 20.90 -52.27
C THR A 57 43.52 22.11 -51.65
N ASP A 58 42.77 22.93 -50.91
CA ASP A 58 43.28 24.13 -50.23
C ASP A 58 44.18 23.76 -49.04
N LEU A 59 43.86 22.68 -48.33
CA LEU A 59 44.71 22.13 -47.27
C LEU A 59 46.03 21.62 -47.85
N THR A 60 45.99 20.92 -48.99
CA THR A 60 47.22 20.46 -49.67
C THR A 60 48.09 21.63 -50.14
N ALA A 61 47.48 22.69 -50.70
CA ALA A 61 48.20 23.90 -51.09
C ALA A 61 48.80 24.64 -49.88
N LEU A 62 48.10 24.64 -48.74
CA LEU A 62 48.61 25.20 -47.48
C LEU A 62 49.82 24.40 -46.98
N GLU A 63 49.74 23.07 -46.95
CA GLU A 63 50.83 22.16 -46.57
C GLU A 63 52.06 22.36 -47.46
N ASP A 64 51.87 22.55 -48.77
CA ASP A 64 52.95 22.81 -49.74
C ASP A 64 53.59 24.21 -49.54
N SER A 65 52.80 25.20 -49.12
CA SER A 65 53.26 26.58 -48.89
C SER A 65 53.91 26.80 -47.52
N ALA A 66 53.54 25.98 -46.54
CA ALA A 66 54.04 26.07 -45.18
C ALA A 66 55.40 25.37 -45.10
N SER A 67 56.49 26.14 -45.15
CA SER A 67 57.85 25.64 -44.87
C SER A 67 58.04 25.31 -43.39
N ILE A 68 57.24 24.37 -42.87
CA ILE A 68 57.28 23.83 -41.52
C ILE A 68 57.97 22.47 -41.61
N SER A 69 59.18 22.35 -41.07
CA SER A 69 59.82 21.04 -40.90
C SER A 69 59.11 20.29 -39.77
N LEU A 70 58.07 19.52 -40.13
CA LEU A 70 57.35 18.66 -39.20
C LEU A 70 58.17 17.40 -38.90
N TYR A 71 58.43 17.13 -37.63
CA TYR A 71 58.97 15.85 -37.19
C TYR A 71 57.88 14.79 -37.32
N ALA A 72 58.10 13.79 -38.17
CA ALA A 72 57.17 12.67 -38.33
C ALA A 72 57.17 11.81 -37.07
N PHE A 73 56.15 11.97 -36.22
CA PHE A 73 55.86 11.03 -35.14
C PHE A 73 54.96 9.92 -35.69
N SER A 74 55.27 8.66 -35.37
CA SER A 74 54.40 7.52 -35.68
C SER A 74 53.14 7.57 -34.80
N GLY A 75 52.10 8.28 -35.24
CA GLY A 75 50.83 8.36 -34.52
C GLY A 75 49.90 7.19 -34.88
N SER A 76 49.31 6.54 -33.88
CA SER A 76 48.43 5.36 -34.01
C SER A 76 46.93 5.67 -34.17
N ASN A 77 46.53 6.91 -34.42
CA ASN A 77 45.12 7.29 -34.55
C ASN A 77 44.90 8.24 -35.75
N THR A 78 44.55 7.66 -36.91
CA THR A 78 44.41 8.34 -38.21
C THR A 78 43.00 8.87 -38.51
N LEU A 79 41.98 8.52 -37.71
CA LEU A 79 40.58 8.87 -37.98
C LEU A 79 40.30 10.38 -37.98
N ALA A 80 40.99 11.15 -37.15
CA ALA A 80 40.83 12.61 -37.12
C ALA A 80 41.42 13.30 -38.36
N GLN A 81 42.42 12.67 -39.00
CA GLN A 81 43.10 13.18 -40.18
C GLN A 81 42.26 12.97 -41.45
N GLU A 82 41.55 11.84 -41.57
CA GLU A 82 40.68 11.57 -42.74
C GLU A 82 39.48 12.51 -42.83
N VAL A 83 38.97 13.00 -41.70
CA VAL A 83 37.85 13.96 -41.64
C VAL A 83 38.29 15.37 -42.06
N THR A 84 39.51 15.80 -41.72
CA THR A 84 40.03 17.12 -42.14
C THR A 84 40.43 17.18 -43.61
N ILE A 85 40.79 16.04 -44.22
CA ILE A 85 41.23 15.96 -45.62
C ILE A 85 40.03 15.93 -46.60
N ASN A 86 38.80 15.77 -46.12
CA ASN A 86 37.62 15.66 -46.97
C ASN A 86 36.57 16.73 -46.62
N GLU A 87 36.35 17.66 -47.55
CA GLU A 87 35.37 18.75 -47.42
C GLU A 87 33.93 18.28 -47.26
N ALA A 88 33.62 17.03 -47.64
CA ALA A 88 32.30 16.45 -47.44
C ALA A 88 31.92 16.27 -45.97
N PHE A 89 32.91 16.22 -45.05
CA PHE A 89 32.66 16.00 -43.63
C PHE A 89 32.88 17.27 -42.82
N SER A 90 31.94 17.59 -41.95
CA SER A 90 32.09 18.67 -40.98
C SER A 90 32.89 18.20 -39.76
N LEU A 91 33.70 19.09 -39.19
CA LEU A 91 34.44 18.82 -37.97
C LEU A 91 33.46 18.50 -36.82
N PRO A 92 33.61 17.36 -36.13
CA PRO A 92 32.73 17.04 -35.02
C PRO A 92 33.02 17.97 -33.84
N LEU A 93 31.96 18.43 -33.17
CA LEU A 93 32.09 19.13 -31.90
C LEU A 93 32.54 18.15 -30.80
N ASN A 94 33.31 18.64 -29.83
CA ASN A 94 33.75 17.82 -28.71
C ASN A 94 32.55 17.41 -27.85
N ALA A 95 32.16 16.13 -27.94
CA ALA A 95 31.02 15.57 -27.21
C ALA A 95 31.16 15.69 -25.68
N GLN A 96 32.39 15.59 -25.14
CA GLN A 96 32.63 15.77 -23.70
C GLN A 96 32.36 17.21 -23.28
N LEU A 97 32.75 18.18 -24.11
CA LEU A 97 32.50 19.59 -23.84
C LEU A 97 30.99 19.89 -23.92
N LEU A 98 30.31 19.38 -24.97
CA LEU A 98 28.85 19.51 -25.13
C LEU A 98 28.07 18.98 -23.92
N ASN A 99 28.50 17.85 -23.37
CA ASN A 99 27.88 17.25 -22.18
C ASN A 99 27.91 18.18 -20.95
N TYR A 100 28.89 19.08 -20.83
CA TYR A 100 28.89 20.05 -19.72
C TYR A 100 27.74 21.05 -19.81
N TRP A 101 27.35 21.49 -21.01
CA TRP A 101 26.14 22.32 -21.16
C TRP A 101 24.88 21.52 -20.82
N ASP A 102 24.76 20.27 -21.29
CA ASP A 102 23.60 19.41 -21.02
C ASP A 102 23.43 19.16 -19.51
N VAL A 103 24.52 18.83 -18.80
CA VAL A 103 24.50 18.61 -17.35
C VAL A 103 24.11 19.89 -16.62
N ILE A 104 24.74 21.03 -16.93
CA ILE A 104 24.44 22.29 -16.24
C ILE A 104 23.00 22.76 -16.49
N ASP A 105 22.51 22.66 -17.72
CA ASP A 105 21.13 23.04 -18.04
C ASP A 105 20.13 22.11 -17.35
N SER A 106 20.39 20.80 -17.29
CA SER A 106 19.60 19.85 -16.50
C SER A 106 19.60 20.19 -15.00
N ARG A 107 20.75 20.50 -14.41
CA ARG A 107 20.84 20.88 -12.98
C ARG A 107 20.11 22.19 -12.68
N LEU A 108 20.27 23.20 -13.52
CA LEU A 108 19.57 24.47 -13.38
C LEU A 108 18.06 24.33 -13.60
N TYR A 109 17.64 23.45 -14.52
CA TYR A 109 16.23 23.10 -14.72
C TYR A 109 15.64 22.48 -13.45
N ASN A 110 16.30 21.46 -12.89
CA ASN A 110 15.83 20.80 -11.67
C ASN A 110 15.71 21.78 -10.50
N LEU A 111 16.70 22.68 -10.32
CA LEU A 111 16.67 23.70 -9.27
C LEU A 111 15.51 24.71 -9.43
N ARG A 112 15.10 25.00 -10.67
CA ARG A 112 13.99 25.93 -10.95
C ARG A 112 12.61 25.30 -10.76
N HIS A 113 12.52 23.97 -10.80
CA HIS A 113 11.25 23.22 -10.75
C HIS A 113 11.07 22.41 -9.46
N ASN A 114 11.84 22.71 -8.42
CA ASN A 114 11.80 22.01 -7.13
C ASN A 114 12.00 20.48 -7.26
N LEU A 115 12.94 20.09 -8.12
CA LEU A 115 13.33 18.71 -8.33
C LEU A 115 14.65 18.42 -7.62
N SER A 116 14.89 17.16 -7.27
CA SER A 116 16.16 16.66 -6.79
C SER A 116 17.20 16.67 -7.91
N ILE A 117 18.46 16.39 -7.57
CA ILE A 117 19.53 16.20 -8.55
C ILE A 117 19.23 15.10 -9.58
N THR A 118 18.37 14.12 -9.23
CA THR A 118 17.94 13.02 -10.12
C THR A 118 16.63 13.32 -10.87
N GLY A 119 16.06 14.52 -10.73
CA GLY A 119 14.82 14.92 -11.40
C GLY A 119 13.53 14.48 -10.70
N GLN A 120 13.61 13.98 -9.46
CA GLN A 120 12.43 13.58 -8.67
C GLN A 120 11.85 14.79 -7.93
N PRO A 121 10.51 14.94 -7.81
CA PRO A 121 9.91 16.04 -7.06
C PRO A 121 10.35 16.04 -5.59
N ILE A 122 10.82 17.18 -5.09
CA ILE A 122 11.09 17.35 -3.65
C ILE A 122 9.78 17.74 -2.98
N ASN A 123 9.18 16.79 -2.25
CA ASN A 123 7.92 17.03 -1.55
C ASN A 123 8.23 17.69 -0.20
N THR A 124 8.15 19.03 -0.12
CA THR A 124 8.09 19.76 1.16
C THR A 124 6.64 19.81 1.61
N PRO A 125 6.19 18.98 2.58
CA PRO A 125 4.79 18.97 2.98
C PRO A 125 4.42 20.32 3.61
N LEU A 126 3.43 21.01 3.03
CA LEU A 126 3.01 22.35 3.46
C LEU A 126 1.95 22.35 4.57
N TYR A 127 1.20 21.26 4.83
CA TYR A 127 0.19 21.13 5.91
C TYR A 127 -0.09 19.66 6.35
N ALA A 128 -0.66 19.47 7.55
CA ALA A 128 -1.03 18.18 8.16
C ALA A 128 -2.39 17.60 7.68
N THR A 129 -2.62 16.30 7.94
CA THR A 129 -3.71 15.45 7.42
C THR A 129 -5.14 15.82 7.87
N PRO A 130 -6.20 15.43 7.10
CA PRO A 130 -7.58 15.95 7.25
C PRO A 130 -8.40 15.34 8.41
N VAL A 131 -9.47 16.06 8.81
CA VAL A 131 -10.36 15.81 9.97
C VAL A 131 -11.62 14.97 9.64
N ASN A 132 -12.15 14.32 10.69
CA ASN A 132 -13.17 13.26 10.81
C ASN A 132 -14.65 13.67 10.47
N PRO A 133 -15.43 12.81 9.76
CA PRO A 133 -16.81 13.05 9.27
C PRO A 133 -17.96 12.85 10.29
N ALA A 134 -17.71 12.84 11.59
CA ALA A 134 -18.72 12.59 12.63
C ALA A 134 -19.85 13.66 12.77
N MET A 135 -19.85 14.72 11.95
CA MET A 135 -20.80 15.83 12.07
C MET A 135 -22.07 15.73 11.22
N LEU A 136 -22.24 14.67 10.41
CA LEU A 136 -23.43 14.52 9.55
C LEU A 136 -24.62 13.79 10.21
N VAL A 137 -24.44 13.18 11.39
CA VAL A 137 -25.46 12.33 12.04
C VAL A 137 -26.33 13.10 13.06
N GLN A 138 -25.97 14.32 13.43
CA GLN A 138 -26.71 15.10 14.45
C GLN A 138 -27.93 15.88 13.93
N MET A 139 -28.19 15.93 12.62
CA MET A 139 -29.28 16.74 12.06
C MET A 139 -30.61 15.99 11.80
N ASN A 140 -30.73 14.71 12.15
CA ASN A 140 -31.94 13.92 11.87
C ASN A 140 -32.89 13.73 13.06
N ALA A 141 -32.73 14.50 14.13
CA ALA A 141 -33.55 14.42 15.33
C ALA A 141 -34.35 15.71 15.53
N THR A 142 -35.58 15.77 15.02
CA THR A 142 -36.74 16.49 15.60
C THR A 142 -37.92 16.47 14.63
N GLY A 143 -38.71 15.39 14.68
CA GLY A 143 -40.03 15.34 14.06
C GLY A 143 -41.04 16.14 14.89
N GLY A 144 -41.49 17.28 14.38
CA GLY A 144 -42.53 18.11 14.99
C GLY A 144 -43.93 17.61 14.63
N SER A 145 -44.85 17.62 15.61
CA SER A 145 -46.27 17.29 15.41
C SER A 145 -47.11 18.54 15.13
N LEU A 146 -48.04 18.41 14.18
CA LEU A 146 -49.11 19.35 13.88
C LEU A 146 -50.34 18.94 14.69
N ALA A 147 -50.65 19.70 15.74
CA ALA A 147 -51.90 19.55 16.47
C ALA A 147 -53.09 19.96 15.57
N GLY A 148 -53.84 18.98 15.09
CA GLY A 148 -55.05 19.13 14.30
C GLY A 148 -56.31 19.01 15.17
N GLN A 149 -56.97 20.14 15.38
CA GLN A 149 -58.38 20.36 15.76
C GLN A 149 -59.21 19.12 16.16
N ALA A 150 -59.50 19.02 17.45
CA ALA A 150 -60.58 18.16 17.94
C ALA A 150 -61.94 18.77 17.58
N SER A 151 -62.67 18.00 16.78
CA SER A 151 -64.11 18.07 16.54
C SER A 151 -64.87 18.48 17.79
N LYS A 152 -65.76 19.48 17.69
CA LYS A 152 -66.80 19.73 18.70
C LYS A 152 -67.73 18.51 18.73
N LEU A 153 -67.36 17.48 19.48
CA LEU A 153 -68.23 16.37 19.82
C LEU A 153 -69.34 16.93 20.70
N SER A 154 -70.56 16.88 20.16
CA SER A 154 -71.76 17.35 20.84
C SER A 154 -71.99 16.52 22.11
N MET A 155 -72.00 17.17 23.27
CA MET A 155 -72.55 16.60 24.50
C MET A 155 -74.05 16.37 24.30
N ALA A 156 -74.44 15.16 23.88
CA ALA A 156 -75.81 14.71 23.95
C ALA A 156 -76.02 14.01 25.29
N ILE A 157 -77.11 14.35 26.01
CA ILE A 157 -77.51 13.65 27.23
C ILE A 157 -78.27 12.38 26.80
N PRO A 158 -77.71 11.16 26.97
CA PRO A 158 -78.38 9.93 26.61
C PRO A 158 -79.50 9.58 27.61
N PRO A 159 -80.47 8.72 27.24
CA PRO A 159 -81.60 8.33 28.11
C PRO A 159 -81.23 7.36 29.25
N TYR A 160 -79.95 7.25 29.62
CA TYR A 160 -79.43 6.36 30.66
C TYR A 160 -78.97 7.15 31.90
N ARG A 161 -79.05 6.51 33.07
CA ARG A 161 -78.50 7.05 34.33
C ARG A 161 -76.97 7.04 34.34
N PHE A 162 -76.36 7.94 35.09
CA PHE A 162 -74.91 8.08 35.21
C PHE A 162 -74.21 6.77 35.58
N THR A 163 -74.75 6.01 36.54
CA THR A 163 -74.14 4.76 37.01
C THR A 163 -74.05 3.69 35.92
N ALA A 164 -75.08 3.55 35.09
CA ALA A 164 -75.06 2.64 33.95
C ALA A 164 -74.10 3.15 32.86
N MET A 165 -74.14 4.45 32.57
CA MET A 165 -73.29 5.08 31.56
C MET A 165 -71.79 4.99 31.91
N LEU A 166 -71.44 5.14 33.19
CA LEU A 166 -70.09 5.02 33.70
C LEU A 166 -69.53 3.59 33.55
N GLN A 167 -70.35 2.56 33.73
CA GLN A 167 -69.91 1.17 33.54
C GLN A 167 -69.61 0.87 32.06
N HIS A 168 -70.46 1.37 31.15
CA HIS A 168 -70.19 1.28 29.71
C HIS A 168 -68.93 2.04 29.31
N ALA A 169 -68.73 3.26 29.84
CA ALA A 169 -67.52 4.05 29.62
C ALA A 169 -66.25 3.33 30.11
N ARG A 170 -66.29 2.74 31.31
CA ARG A 170 -65.16 1.97 31.85
C ARG A 170 -64.83 0.73 31.02
N GLY A 171 -65.85 -0.01 30.57
CA GLY A 171 -65.66 -1.17 29.68
C GLY A 171 -64.99 -0.77 28.37
N ALA A 172 -65.47 0.29 27.73
CA ALA A 172 -64.94 0.78 26.46
C ALA A 172 -63.50 1.33 26.60
N VAL A 173 -63.19 2.03 27.69
CA VAL A 173 -61.83 2.46 28.04
C VAL A 173 -60.90 1.26 28.27
N GLY A 174 -61.41 0.18 28.88
CA GLY A 174 -60.69 -1.08 29.04
C GLY A 174 -60.31 -1.71 27.69
N THR A 175 -61.26 -1.80 26.76
CA THR A 175 -61.01 -2.29 25.38
C THR A 175 -60.02 -1.40 24.63
N LEU A 176 -60.15 -0.08 24.74
CA LEU A 176 -59.21 0.86 24.13
C LEU A 176 -57.78 0.70 24.70
N SER A 177 -57.66 0.47 26.01
CA SER A 177 -56.36 0.23 26.65
C SER A 177 -55.71 -1.07 26.16
N GLN A 178 -56.50 -2.14 25.97
CA GLN A 178 -56.03 -3.40 25.39
C GLN A 178 -55.57 -3.22 23.94
N MET A 179 -56.34 -2.51 23.11
CA MET A 179 -55.95 -2.20 21.73
C MET A 179 -54.63 -1.41 21.67
N GLY A 180 -54.43 -0.44 22.57
CA GLY A 180 -53.18 0.30 22.68
C GLY A 180 -51.98 -0.58 23.06
N GLN A 181 -52.17 -1.56 23.95
CA GLN A 181 -51.12 -2.53 24.28
C GLN A 181 -50.79 -3.47 23.11
N THR A 182 -51.81 -3.94 22.39
CA THR A 182 -51.60 -4.75 21.19
C THR A 182 -50.86 -3.96 20.10
N LEU A 183 -51.24 -2.70 19.88
CA LEU A 183 -50.59 -1.83 18.91
C LEU A 183 -49.12 -1.59 19.25
N LEU A 184 -48.81 -1.31 20.52
CA LEU A 184 -47.42 -1.20 20.99
C LEU A 184 -46.63 -2.49 20.73
N SER A 185 -47.20 -3.65 21.02
CA SER A 185 -46.54 -4.93 20.77
C SER A 185 -46.26 -5.19 19.28
N TYR A 186 -47.08 -4.65 18.37
CA TYR A 186 -46.83 -4.74 16.93
C TYR A 186 -45.71 -3.80 16.48
N TYR A 187 -45.62 -2.59 17.04
CA TYR A 187 -44.48 -1.68 16.82
C TYR A 187 -43.16 -2.34 17.24
N GLU A 188 -43.09 -2.88 18.46
CA GLU A 188 -41.89 -3.55 18.97
C GLU A 188 -41.47 -4.74 18.11
N ARG A 189 -42.44 -5.56 17.65
CA ARG A 189 -42.16 -6.70 16.76
C ARG A 189 -41.74 -6.28 15.37
N LYS A 190 -42.31 -5.20 14.82
CA LYS A 190 -41.87 -4.63 13.53
C LYS A 190 -40.42 -4.18 13.61
N GLU A 191 -40.08 -3.40 14.65
CA GLU A 191 -38.72 -2.89 14.83
C GLU A 191 -37.71 -4.01 15.10
N SER A 192 -38.07 -5.00 15.93
CA SER A 192 -37.23 -6.18 16.19
C SER A 192 -36.96 -7.00 14.92
N THR A 193 -37.98 -7.24 14.11
CA THR A 193 -37.82 -7.97 12.84
C THR A 193 -37.05 -7.18 11.79
N GLY A 194 -37.25 -5.85 11.72
CA GLY A 194 -36.46 -4.96 10.86
C GLY A 194 -35.00 -4.87 11.26
N LEU A 195 -34.70 -4.81 12.57
CA LEU A 195 -33.32 -4.86 13.07
C LEU A 195 -32.66 -6.19 12.75
N GLN A 196 -33.38 -7.31 12.90
CA GLN A 196 -32.86 -8.63 12.55
C GLN A 196 -32.49 -8.71 11.06
N GLU A 197 -33.35 -8.20 10.17
CA GLU A 197 -33.08 -8.14 8.73
C GLU A 197 -31.85 -7.28 8.42
N LEU A 198 -31.77 -6.07 9.00
CA LEU A 198 -30.62 -5.18 8.83
C LEU A 198 -29.31 -5.83 9.26
N GLN A 199 -29.29 -6.48 10.42
CA GLN A 199 -28.10 -7.17 10.93
C GLN A 199 -27.64 -8.29 10.01
N GLN A 200 -28.57 -9.08 9.46
CA GLN A 200 -28.24 -10.14 8.51
C GLN A 200 -27.72 -9.58 7.18
N GLN A 201 -28.27 -8.44 6.73
CA GLN A 201 -27.80 -7.78 5.51
C GLN A 201 -26.38 -7.27 5.70
N GLN A 202 -26.10 -6.61 6.81
CA GLN A 202 -24.75 -6.13 7.15
C GLN A 202 -23.75 -7.29 7.26
N ALA A 203 -24.16 -8.43 7.84
CA ALA A 203 -23.32 -9.63 7.90
C ALA A 203 -23.03 -10.21 6.50
N LEU A 204 -24.02 -10.20 5.61
CA LEU A 204 -23.83 -10.58 4.20
C LEU A 204 -22.88 -9.66 3.47
N ASP A 205 -23.05 -8.34 3.61
CA ASP A 205 -22.17 -7.36 2.99
C ASP A 205 -20.73 -7.54 3.48
N LEU A 206 -20.54 -7.77 4.80
CA LEU A 206 -19.23 -8.04 5.41
C LEU A 206 -18.59 -9.33 4.88
N SER A 207 -19.38 -10.39 4.65
CA SER A 207 -18.87 -11.68 4.13
C SER A 207 -18.16 -11.54 2.78
N SER A 208 -18.59 -10.60 1.94
CA SER A 208 -17.97 -10.34 0.64
C SER A 208 -16.52 -9.84 0.79
N PHE A 209 -16.27 -8.99 1.79
CA PHE A 209 -14.93 -8.51 2.13
C PHE A 209 -14.06 -9.65 2.65
N THR A 210 -14.60 -10.53 3.49
CA THR A 210 -13.88 -11.72 3.97
C THR A 210 -13.43 -12.61 2.81
N ILE A 211 -14.31 -12.87 1.83
CA ILE A 211 -13.95 -13.66 0.64
C ILE A 211 -12.85 -12.96 -0.18
N SER A 212 -12.96 -11.64 -0.39
CA SER A 212 -11.93 -10.88 -1.09
C SER A 212 -10.59 -10.95 -0.36
N LEU A 213 -10.59 -10.83 0.96
CA LEU A 213 -9.39 -10.93 1.79
C LEU A 213 -8.74 -12.32 1.66
N GLN A 214 -9.52 -13.39 1.71
CA GLN A 214 -8.99 -14.75 1.54
C GLN A 214 -8.41 -14.99 0.14
N LYS A 215 -9.03 -14.42 -0.91
CA LYS A 215 -8.46 -14.46 -2.28
C LYS A 215 -7.11 -13.74 -2.35
N GLN A 216 -7.02 -12.55 -1.78
CA GLN A 216 -5.76 -11.79 -1.72
C GLN A 216 -4.68 -12.54 -0.92
N ALA A 217 -5.04 -13.21 0.17
CA ALA A 217 -4.11 -14.05 0.92
C ALA A 217 -3.56 -15.22 0.08
N ILE A 218 -4.41 -15.87 -0.73
CA ILE A 218 -3.97 -16.92 -1.67
C ILE A 218 -3.03 -16.34 -2.73
N ASP A 219 -3.35 -15.16 -3.28
CA ASP A 219 -2.51 -14.53 -4.31
C ASP A 219 -1.15 -14.07 -3.75
N ALA A 220 -1.09 -13.63 -2.49
CA ALA A 220 0.16 -13.38 -1.78
C ALA A 220 1.00 -14.66 -1.66
N LEU A 221 0.39 -15.78 -1.26
CA LEU A 221 1.11 -17.07 -1.18
C LEU A 221 1.58 -17.58 -2.55
N LYS A 222 0.90 -17.25 -3.65
CA LYS A 222 1.39 -17.53 -5.01
C LYS A 222 2.57 -16.65 -5.40
N ALA A 223 2.59 -15.39 -4.95
CA ALA A 223 3.74 -14.52 -5.16
C ALA A 223 4.96 -15.02 -4.38
N ASP A 224 4.77 -15.47 -3.14
CA ASP A 224 5.81 -16.09 -2.33
C ASP A 224 6.37 -17.37 -3.00
N GLN A 225 5.50 -18.16 -3.63
CA GLN A 225 5.92 -19.34 -4.38
C GLN A 225 6.86 -18.96 -5.52
N LYS A 226 6.48 -17.98 -6.34
CA LYS A 226 7.33 -17.48 -7.44
C LYS A 226 8.66 -16.95 -6.94
N ALA A 227 8.69 -16.29 -5.79
CA ALA A 227 9.92 -15.79 -5.18
C ALA A 227 10.85 -16.93 -4.73
N LEU A 228 10.30 -17.99 -4.13
CA LEU A 228 11.06 -19.18 -3.75
C LEU A 228 11.57 -19.96 -4.97
N GLU A 229 10.76 -20.08 -6.03
CA GLU A 229 11.16 -20.70 -7.30
C GLU A 229 12.34 -19.93 -7.93
N ALA A 230 12.26 -18.60 -7.99
CA ALA A 230 13.38 -17.77 -8.46
C ALA A 230 14.64 -17.92 -7.60
N SER A 231 14.48 -18.01 -6.28
CA SER A 231 15.60 -18.27 -5.36
C SER A 231 16.25 -19.65 -5.61
N LYS A 232 15.43 -20.67 -5.89
CA LYS A 232 15.90 -22.01 -6.27
C LYS A 232 16.68 -21.97 -7.59
N ASP A 233 16.21 -21.22 -8.58
CA ASP A 233 16.90 -21.06 -9.86
C ASP A 233 18.28 -20.42 -9.69
N ILE A 234 18.43 -19.43 -8.80
CA ILE A 234 19.72 -18.83 -8.47
C ILE A 234 20.66 -19.85 -7.83
N ALA A 235 20.15 -20.63 -6.86
CA ALA A 235 20.94 -21.68 -6.22
C ALA A 235 21.36 -22.77 -7.22
N LYS A 236 20.47 -23.11 -8.16
CA LYS A 236 20.75 -24.04 -9.26
C LYS A 236 21.84 -23.52 -10.20
N GLN A 237 21.77 -22.25 -10.61
CA GLN A 237 22.81 -21.66 -11.45
C GLN A 237 24.19 -21.70 -10.78
N ARG A 238 24.24 -21.44 -9.46
CA ARG A 238 25.48 -21.60 -8.68
C ARG A 238 25.96 -23.05 -8.65
N TYR A 239 25.05 -24.00 -8.43
CA TYR A 239 25.38 -25.42 -8.47
C TYR A 239 25.98 -25.80 -9.83
N ASP A 240 25.26 -25.50 -10.92
CA ASP A 240 25.67 -25.85 -12.28
C ASP A 240 27.05 -25.26 -12.61
N TYR A 241 27.28 -23.98 -12.26
CA TYR A 241 28.57 -23.31 -12.46
C TYR A 241 29.73 -23.98 -11.69
N TYR A 242 29.58 -24.19 -10.38
CA TYR A 242 30.66 -24.78 -9.58
C TYR A 242 30.86 -26.27 -9.85
N TYR A 243 29.80 -26.98 -10.24
CA TYR A 243 29.90 -28.37 -10.64
C TYR A 243 30.63 -28.52 -11.98
N ASP A 244 30.38 -27.63 -12.94
CA ASP A 244 31.12 -27.57 -14.21
C ASP A 244 32.61 -27.27 -13.99
N LEU A 245 32.93 -26.27 -13.15
CA LEU A 245 34.33 -25.99 -12.77
C LEU A 245 35.00 -27.19 -12.09
N TYR A 246 34.30 -27.85 -11.16
CA TYR A 246 34.83 -29.02 -10.46
C TYR A 246 35.10 -30.20 -11.38
N THR A 247 34.18 -30.48 -12.33
CA THR A 247 34.29 -31.61 -13.26
C THR A 247 35.30 -31.35 -14.38
N THR A 248 35.42 -30.10 -14.84
CA THR A 248 36.46 -29.68 -15.79
C THR A 248 37.85 -29.74 -15.16
N GLY A 249 37.98 -29.38 -13.87
CA GLY A 249 39.23 -29.46 -13.14
C GLY A 249 40.27 -28.45 -13.62
N ILE A 250 41.44 -28.94 -14.03
CA ILE A 250 42.55 -28.11 -14.53
C ILE A 250 42.37 -27.92 -16.04
N SER A 251 42.36 -26.67 -16.50
CA SER A 251 42.26 -26.34 -17.92
C SER A 251 43.50 -26.78 -18.70
N ALA A 252 43.35 -26.97 -20.02
CA ALA A 252 44.47 -27.36 -20.89
C ALA A 252 45.66 -26.38 -20.80
N SER A 253 45.38 -25.08 -20.68
CA SER A 253 46.42 -24.06 -20.50
C SER A 253 47.13 -24.14 -19.14
N GLU A 254 46.40 -24.42 -18.07
CA GLU A 254 46.99 -24.57 -16.73
C GLU A 254 47.87 -25.84 -16.65
N GLN A 255 47.46 -26.91 -17.32
CA GLN A 255 48.28 -28.11 -17.48
C GLN A 255 49.56 -27.80 -18.28
N GLU A 256 49.45 -26.99 -19.34
CA GLU A 256 50.61 -26.61 -20.14
C GLU A 256 51.61 -25.74 -19.37
N VAL A 257 51.14 -24.83 -18.51
CA VAL A 257 52.04 -24.06 -17.63
C VAL A 257 52.86 -25.00 -16.72
N MET A 258 52.23 -26.03 -16.14
CA MET A 258 52.96 -27.02 -15.33
C MET A 258 53.96 -27.83 -16.17
N ASN A 259 53.62 -28.18 -17.40
CA ASN A 259 54.52 -28.86 -18.34
C ASN A 259 55.74 -27.97 -18.67
N MET A 260 55.51 -26.70 -19.02
CA MET A 260 56.57 -25.74 -19.36
C MET A 260 57.52 -25.50 -18.19
N GLN A 261 57.02 -25.42 -16.94
CA GLN A 261 57.88 -25.34 -15.75
C GLN A 261 58.77 -26.58 -15.60
N SER A 262 58.23 -27.77 -15.87
CA SER A 262 59.00 -29.02 -15.87
C SER A 262 60.09 -29.02 -16.95
N SER A 263 59.75 -28.57 -18.17
CA SER A 263 60.71 -28.43 -19.27
C SER A 263 61.80 -27.41 -18.99
N ALA A 264 61.46 -26.27 -18.38
CA ALA A 264 62.44 -25.24 -17.99
C ALA A 264 63.44 -25.76 -16.95
N SER A 265 62.98 -26.49 -15.92
CA SER A 265 63.86 -27.13 -14.93
C SER A 265 64.81 -28.15 -15.57
N ALA A 266 64.32 -28.94 -16.53
CA ALA A 266 65.15 -29.90 -17.28
C ALA A 266 66.25 -29.20 -18.11
N LEU A 267 65.90 -28.11 -18.80
CA LEU A 267 66.85 -27.32 -19.59
C LEU A 267 67.96 -26.71 -18.73
N LEU A 268 67.61 -26.12 -17.57
CA LEU A 268 68.60 -25.56 -16.63
C LEU A 268 69.60 -26.62 -16.17
N THR A 269 69.13 -27.82 -15.85
CA THR A 269 69.98 -28.93 -15.40
C THR A 269 70.88 -29.44 -16.53
N SER A 270 70.38 -29.47 -17.77
CA SER A 270 71.16 -29.89 -18.94
C SER A 270 72.30 -28.92 -19.33
N ALA A 271 72.25 -27.66 -18.87
CA ALA A 271 73.25 -26.65 -19.18
C ALA A 271 74.53 -26.77 -18.31
N GLU A 272 74.45 -27.41 -17.15
CA GLU A 272 75.55 -27.53 -16.18
C GLU A 272 76.85 -28.13 -16.76
N PRO A 273 76.83 -29.23 -17.55
CA PRO A 273 78.03 -29.82 -18.14
C PRO A 273 78.72 -28.91 -19.17
N PHE A 274 77.95 -28.10 -19.91
CA PHE A 274 78.50 -27.18 -20.90
C PHE A 274 79.27 -26.03 -20.24
N LEU A 275 78.78 -25.54 -19.09
CA LEU A 275 79.43 -24.47 -18.33
C LEU A 275 80.76 -24.93 -17.71
N THR A 276 80.77 -26.14 -17.13
CA THR A 276 82.00 -26.73 -16.57
C THR A 276 83.05 -27.01 -17.64
N THR A 277 82.61 -27.49 -18.81
CA THR A 277 83.48 -27.72 -19.98
C THR A 277 84.03 -26.41 -20.55
N GLY A 278 83.19 -25.39 -20.72
CA GLY A 278 83.61 -24.07 -21.18
C GLY A 278 84.63 -23.40 -20.25
N ALA A 279 84.45 -23.57 -18.93
CA ALA A 279 85.40 -23.06 -17.95
C ALA A 279 86.75 -23.79 -17.96
N THR A 280 86.77 -25.11 -18.17
CA THR A 280 88.03 -25.85 -18.32
C THR A 280 88.80 -25.42 -19.58
N LEU A 281 88.10 -25.13 -20.68
CA LEU A 281 88.72 -24.59 -21.90
C LEU A 281 89.30 -23.18 -21.69
N ASN A 282 88.64 -22.32 -20.91
CA ASN A 282 89.13 -20.96 -20.58
C ASN A 282 90.35 -20.94 -19.64
N MET A 283 90.72 -22.08 -19.05
CA MET A 283 91.95 -22.20 -18.26
C MET A 283 93.19 -22.44 -19.16
N ALA A 284 93.00 -22.74 -20.44
CA ALA A 284 94.11 -22.82 -21.39
C ALA A 284 94.60 -21.40 -21.78
N PRO A 285 95.93 -21.19 -21.96
CA PRO A 285 96.45 -19.93 -22.49
C PRO A 285 95.92 -19.67 -23.90
N ASN A 286 95.56 -18.42 -24.21
CA ASN A 286 95.07 -18.01 -25.53
C ASN A 286 95.86 -16.84 -26.17
N ILE A 287 96.85 -16.27 -25.47
CA ILE A 287 97.78 -15.26 -25.98
C ILE A 287 99.16 -15.90 -26.14
N PHE A 288 99.73 -15.79 -27.34
CA PHE A 288 101.04 -16.36 -27.72
C PHE A 288 101.90 -15.32 -28.46
N GLY A 289 103.22 -15.33 -28.25
CA GLY A 289 104.17 -14.41 -28.89
C GLY A 289 105.23 -13.88 -27.90
N VAL A 290 105.56 -12.59 -27.97
CA VAL A 290 106.47 -11.91 -27.01
C VAL A 290 105.90 -11.81 -25.59
N ALA A 291 104.60 -12.06 -25.42
CA ALA A 291 103.94 -12.29 -24.14
C ALA A 291 103.11 -13.59 -24.22
N THR A 292 103.21 -14.44 -23.19
CA THR A 292 102.48 -15.71 -23.10
C THR A 292 101.53 -15.65 -21.90
N GLY A 293 100.24 -15.90 -22.11
CA GLY A 293 99.26 -15.81 -21.03
C GLY A 293 97.80 -15.89 -21.47
N GLY A 294 96.92 -15.24 -20.71
CA GLY A 294 95.48 -15.16 -21.00
C GLY A 294 94.60 -16.23 -20.34
N ALA A 295 95.18 -17.18 -19.60
CA ALA A 295 94.43 -18.17 -18.83
C ALA A 295 93.64 -17.52 -17.68
N VAL A 296 92.36 -17.88 -17.55
CA VAL A 296 91.49 -17.38 -16.50
C VAL A 296 91.45 -18.36 -15.33
N TRP A 297 92.34 -18.19 -14.34
CA TRP A 297 92.44 -19.09 -13.19
C TRP A 297 91.18 -19.15 -12.31
N GLY A 298 90.36 -18.10 -12.32
CA GLY A 298 89.07 -18.07 -11.63
C GLY A 298 87.96 -18.87 -12.33
N ALA A 299 88.17 -19.33 -13.58
CA ALA A 299 87.11 -19.92 -14.41
C ALA A 299 86.44 -21.15 -13.79
N ALA A 300 87.23 -22.06 -13.20
CA ALA A 300 86.71 -23.25 -12.53
C ALA A 300 85.83 -22.90 -11.32
N LEU A 301 86.28 -21.95 -10.47
CA LEU A 301 85.53 -21.52 -9.29
C LEU A 301 84.22 -20.81 -9.69
N THR A 302 84.26 -19.98 -10.74
CA THR A 302 83.05 -19.34 -11.28
C THR A 302 82.07 -20.36 -11.88
N ALA A 303 82.54 -21.40 -12.57
CA ALA A 303 81.67 -22.45 -13.09
C ALA A 303 81.01 -23.28 -11.99
N SER A 304 81.75 -23.65 -10.93
CA SER A 304 81.16 -24.31 -9.78
C SER A 304 80.10 -23.45 -9.09
N GLY A 305 80.32 -22.13 -8.97
CA GLY A 305 79.32 -21.18 -8.48
C GLY A 305 78.08 -21.11 -9.37
N MET A 306 78.25 -21.10 -10.69
CA MET A 306 77.13 -21.14 -11.65
C MET A 306 76.35 -22.44 -11.53
N VAL A 307 77.01 -23.60 -11.45
CA VAL A 307 76.34 -24.91 -11.29
C VAL A 307 75.47 -24.92 -10.03
N LEU A 308 76.00 -24.44 -8.89
CA LEU A 308 75.20 -24.31 -7.66
C LEU A 308 73.98 -23.39 -7.85
N GLN A 309 74.13 -22.29 -8.60
CA GLN A 309 73.02 -21.40 -8.93
C GLN A 309 71.97 -22.06 -9.85
N PHE A 310 72.39 -22.82 -10.86
CA PHE A 310 71.49 -23.57 -11.74
C PHE A 310 70.72 -24.66 -11.00
N SER A 311 71.41 -25.42 -10.15
CA SER A 311 70.80 -26.41 -9.26
C SER A 311 69.78 -25.77 -8.30
N ALA A 312 70.10 -24.62 -7.69
CA ALA A 312 69.17 -23.87 -6.85
C ALA A 312 67.92 -23.41 -7.63
N ASN A 313 68.12 -22.87 -8.84
CA ASN A 313 67.01 -22.45 -9.72
C ASN A 313 66.13 -23.65 -10.15
N SER A 314 66.72 -24.82 -10.37
CA SER A 314 65.99 -26.05 -10.72
C SER A 314 65.12 -26.56 -9.56
N ILE A 315 65.67 -26.56 -8.32
CA ILE A 315 64.90 -26.86 -7.10
C ILE A 315 63.77 -25.84 -6.93
N GLN A 316 64.04 -24.56 -7.16
CA GLN A 316 63.03 -23.50 -7.07
C GLN A 316 61.91 -23.68 -8.09
N ALA A 317 62.22 -24.04 -9.35
CA ALA A 317 61.22 -24.31 -10.37
C ALA A 317 60.33 -25.52 -10.01
N THR A 318 60.93 -26.58 -9.45
CA THR A 318 60.16 -27.74 -8.98
C THR A 318 59.27 -27.38 -7.79
N ALA A 319 59.78 -26.59 -6.83
CA ALA A 319 59.00 -26.12 -5.69
C ALA A 319 57.82 -25.24 -6.14
N GLN A 320 58.03 -24.35 -7.10
CA GLN A 320 56.96 -23.55 -7.72
C GLN A 320 55.91 -24.43 -8.39
N ARG A 321 56.31 -25.47 -9.12
CA ARG A 321 55.36 -26.42 -9.74
C ARG A 321 54.50 -27.12 -8.71
N ILE A 322 55.10 -27.60 -7.61
CA ILE A 322 54.37 -28.24 -6.51
C ILE A 322 53.39 -27.24 -5.89
N GLN A 323 53.84 -26.01 -5.61
CA GLN A 323 53.00 -24.96 -5.07
C GLN A 323 51.77 -24.71 -5.97
N VAL A 324 51.98 -24.50 -7.27
CA VAL A 324 50.90 -24.28 -8.25
C VAL A 324 49.93 -25.47 -8.30
N SER A 325 50.44 -26.70 -8.27
CA SER A 325 49.59 -27.90 -8.25
C SER A 325 48.73 -28.01 -6.99
N GLU A 326 49.27 -27.64 -5.83
CA GLU A 326 48.54 -27.62 -4.57
C GLU A 326 47.51 -26.49 -4.51
N GLU A 327 47.80 -25.33 -5.12
CA GLU A 327 46.85 -24.24 -5.30
C GLU A 327 45.63 -24.70 -6.14
N TYR A 328 45.86 -25.41 -7.25
CA TYR A 328 44.77 -25.98 -8.06
C TYR A 328 43.97 -27.04 -7.31
N ARG A 329 44.64 -27.90 -6.52
CA ARG A 329 43.96 -28.89 -5.68
C ARG A 329 43.05 -28.22 -4.65
N ARG A 330 43.55 -27.23 -3.91
CA ARG A 330 42.74 -26.47 -2.92
C ARG A 330 41.58 -25.73 -3.57
N ARG A 331 41.81 -25.12 -4.74
CA ARG A 331 40.75 -24.48 -5.53
C ARG A 331 39.65 -25.47 -5.93
N SER A 332 40.01 -26.70 -6.32
CA SER A 332 39.04 -27.75 -6.63
C SER A 332 38.25 -28.19 -5.38
N GLU A 333 38.91 -28.27 -4.21
CA GLU A 333 38.23 -28.54 -2.92
C GLU A 333 37.24 -27.44 -2.54
N GLU A 334 37.60 -26.17 -2.78
CA GLU A 334 36.69 -25.03 -2.60
C GLU A 334 35.49 -25.11 -3.54
N TRP A 335 35.70 -25.38 -4.84
CA TRP A 335 34.61 -25.59 -5.79
C TRP A 335 33.70 -26.73 -5.38
N LYS A 336 34.28 -27.82 -4.86
CA LYS A 336 33.53 -28.95 -4.33
C LYS A 336 32.62 -28.53 -3.19
N GLN A 337 33.15 -27.79 -2.23
CA GLN A 337 32.36 -27.27 -1.11
C GLN A 337 31.23 -26.34 -1.61
N GLN A 338 31.52 -25.46 -2.58
CA GLN A 338 30.55 -24.50 -3.10
C GLN A 338 29.37 -25.18 -3.81
N TYR A 339 29.60 -26.15 -4.70
CA TYR A 339 28.48 -26.84 -5.35
C TYR A 339 27.69 -27.68 -4.34
N GLN A 340 28.35 -28.32 -3.36
CA GLN A 340 27.66 -29.08 -2.32
C GLN A 340 26.78 -28.19 -1.44
N GLN A 341 27.26 -26.99 -1.11
CA GLN A 341 26.49 -25.98 -0.38
C GLN A 341 25.29 -25.52 -1.20
N ALA A 342 25.46 -25.21 -2.48
CA ALA A 342 24.37 -24.83 -3.38
C ALA A 342 23.30 -25.95 -3.48
N ASN A 343 23.70 -27.21 -3.54
CA ASN A 343 22.78 -28.35 -3.53
C ASN A 343 21.98 -28.46 -2.22
N ALA A 344 22.63 -28.24 -1.07
CA ALA A 344 21.96 -28.22 0.22
C ALA A 344 20.98 -27.03 0.34
N GLU A 345 21.35 -25.86 -0.19
CA GLU A 345 20.47 -24.70 -0.28
C GLU A 345 19.23 -24.99 -1.14
N MET A 346 19.40 -25.59 -2.33
CA MET A 346 18.26 -26.02 -3.17
C MET A 346 17.33 -26.98 -2.41
N THR A 347 17.89 -27.96 -1.70
CA THR A 347 17.11 -28.91 -0.89
C THR A 347 16.33 -28.19 0.22
N SER A 348 16.93 -27.18 0.85
CA SER A 348 16.25 -26.35 1.86
C SER A 348 15.08 -25.56 1.26
N ILE A 349 15.28 -24.96 0.08
CA ILE A 349 14.23 -24.23 -0.64
C ILE A 349 13.09 -25.17 -1.05
N ASP A 350 13.40 -26.40 -1.47
CA ASP A 350 12.37 -27.41 -1.76
C ASP A 350 11.50 -27.73 -0.55
N ARG A 351 12.08 -27.85 0.64
CA ARG A 351 11.30 -28.02 1.88
C ARG A 351 10.43 -26.80 2.21
N GLN A 352 10.90 -25.60 1.89
CA GLN A 352 10.11 -24.38 2.06
C GLN A 352 8.94 -24.33 1.07
N LEU A 353 9.14 -24.76 -0.18
CA LEU A 353 8.07 -24.90 -1.17
C LEU A 353 7.03 -25.94 -0.75
N ASP A 354 7.45 -27.09 -0.21
CA ASP A 354 6.54 -28.10 0.35
C ASP A 354 5.68 -27.51 1.49
N ALA A 355 6.32 -26.77 2.42
CA ALA A 355 5.61 -26.11 3.51
C ALA A 355 4.66 -25.02 3.01
N LEU A 356 5.04 -24.29 1.97
CA LEU A 356 4.20 -23.28 1.33
C LEU A 356 2.98 -23.91 0.64
N ALA A 357 3.13 -25.07 0.00
CA ALA A 357 2.02 -25.81 -0.60
C ALA A 357 0.96 -26.20 0.45
N VAL A 358 1.38 -26.63 1.64
CA VAL A 358 0.47 -26.89 2.76
C VAL A 358 -0.25 -25.60 3.21
N ARG A 359 0.44 -24.46 3.27
CA ARG A 359 -0.18 -23.17 3.58
C ARG A 359 -1.17 -22.71 2.53
N GLN A 360 -0.87 -22.91 1.25
CA GLN A 360 -1.79 -22.63 0.15
C GLN A 360 -3.05 -23.49 0.26
N GLN A 361 -2.91 -24.79 0.56
CA GLN A 361 -4.05 -25.67 0.79
C GLN A 361 -4.91 -25.18 1.97
N ALA A 362 -4.29 -24.79 3.08
CA ALA A 362 -5.01 -24.26 4.23
C ALA A 362 -5.75 -22.95 3.91
N ALA A 363 -5.15 -22.06 3.11
CA ALA A 363 -5.79 -20.84 2.64
C ALA A 363 -6.98 -21.12 1.70
N GLN A 364 -6.87 -22.14 0.83
CA GLN A 364 -7.99 -22.58 -0.01
C GLN A 364 -9.15 -23.14 0.82
N THR A 365 -8.87 -23.96 1.83
CA THR A 365 -9.88 -24.43 2.77
C THR A 365 -10.55 -23.27 3.52
N SER A 366 -9.78 -22.26 3.93
CA SER A 366 -10.30 -21.05 4.59
C SER A 366 -11.20 -20.22 3.66
N LEU A 367 -10.86 -20.12 2.37
CA LEU A 367 -11.72 -19.51 1.36
C LEU A 367 -13.03 -20.28 1.19
N GLN A 368 -12.96 -21.62 1.11
CA GLN A 368 -14.15 -22.46 1.00
C GLN A 368 -15.06 -22.34 2.23
N GLN A 369 -14.47 -22.25 3.43
CA GLN A 369 -15.21 -21.97 4.66
C GLN A 369 -15.93 -20.62 4.56
N ALA A 370 -15.24 -19.54 4.20
CA ALA A 370 -15.84 -18.21 4.06
C ALA A 370 -16.97 -18.18 3.03
N GLN A 371 -16.83 -18.91 1.92
CA GLN A 371 -17.89 -19.06 0.91
C GLN A 371 -19.11 -19.81 1.46
N THR A 372 -18.87 -20.86 2.25
CA THR A 372 -19.95 -21.63 2.89
C THR A 372 -20.68 -20.78 3.94
N GLU A 373 -19.93 -20.00 4.73
CA GLU A 373 -20.49 -19.05 5.69
C GLU A 373 -21.36 -17.99 5.00
N GLN A 374 -20.90 -17.45 3.87
CA GLN A 374 -21.71 -16.55 3.04
C GLN A 374 -22.98 -17.23 2.54
N ALA A 375 -22.91 -18.46 2.03
CA ALA A 375 -24.08 -19.21 1.58
C ALA A 375 -25.09 -19.45 2.73
N ASN A 376 -24.60 -19.75 3.93
CA ASN A 376 -25.43 -19.90 5.13
C ASN A 376 -26.13 -18.59 5.52
N LEU A 377 -25.40 -17.45 5.45
CA LEU A 377 -25.98 -16.13 5.67
C LEU A 377 -27.05 -15.80 4.60
N GLN A 378 -26.82 -16.18 3.33
CA GLN A 378 -27.79 -15.96 2.25
C GLN A 378 -29.06 -16.77 2.48
N ALA A 379 -28.93 -18.05 2.86
CA ALA A 379 -30.06 -18.90 3.21
C ALA A 379 -30.85 -18.35 4.41
N THR A 380 -30.14 -17.82 5.42
CA THR A 380 -30.75 -17.20 6.62
C THR A 380 -31.52 -15.94 6.24
N MET A 381 -30.95 -15.09 5.38
CA MET A 381 -31.62 -13.89 4.87
C MET A 381 -32.85 -14.24 4.04
N GLN A 382 -32.74 -15.22 3.13
CA GLN A 382 -33.89 -15.70 2.35
C GLN A 382 -35.01 -16.20 3.26
N TYR A 383 -34.68 -16.95 4.31
CA TYR A 383 -35.67 -17.40 5.29
C TYR A 383 -36.34 -16.25 6.04
N ILE A 384 -35.58 -15.26 6.51
CA ILE A 384 -36.10 -14.10 7.26
C ILE A 384 -36.97 -13.19 6.38
N SER A 385 -36.63 -13.07 5.09
CA SER A 385 -37.41 -12.31 4.10
C SER A 385 -38.60 -13.07 3.53
N SER A 386 -38.60 -14.41 3.55
CA SER A 386 -39.72 -15.21 3.04
C SER A 386 -40.73 -15.61 4.13
N ARG A 387 -40.35 -15.56 5.41
CA ARG A 387 -41.24 -15.97 6.51
C ARG A 387 -42.46 -15.04 6.60
N PHE A 388 -43.60 -15.60 7.00
CA PHE A 388 -44.85 -14.86 7.15
C PHE A 388 -44.75 -13.68 8.13
N THR A 389 -44.07 -13.86 9.27
CA THR A 389 -43.90 -12.85 10.33
C THR A 389 -42.77 -11.85 10.04
N GLN A 390 -42.71 -11.36 8.80
CA GLN A 390 -41.77 -10.32 8.37
C GLN A 390 -42.23 -8.91 8.75
N SER A 391 -41.33 -7.93 8.62
CA SER A 391 -41.59 -6.52 8.98
C SER A 391 -42.80 -5.94 8.24
N SER A 392 -43.02 -6.32 6.97
CA SER A 392 -44.15 -5.84 6.18
C SER A 392 -45.51 -6.31 6.71
N LEU A 393 -45.61 -7.53 7.28
CA LEU A 393 -46.84 -8.00 7.94
C LEU A 393 -47.18 -7.09 9.14
N TYR A 394 -46.19 -6.82 10.00
CA TYR A 394 -46.42 -5.95 11.16
C TYR A 394 -46.73 -4.52 10.73
N SER A 395 -46.11 -4.02 9.65
CA SER A 395 -46.47 -2.72 9.09
C SER A 395 -47.92 -2.66 8.61
N TRP A 396 -48.42 -3.74 8.00
CA TRP A 396 -49.83 -3.84 7.61
C TRP A 396 -50.76 -3.94 8.83
N LEU A 397 -50.43 -4.78 9.82
CA LEU A 397 -51.19 -4.92 11.07
C LEU A 397 -51.28 -3.60 11.85
N ILE A 398 -50.19 -2.85 11.93
CA ILE A 398 -50.16 -1.51 12.53
C ILE A 398 -51.09 -0.58 11.76
N GLY A 399 -51.04 -0.56 10.42
CA GLY A 399 -51.90 0.29 9.61
C GLY A 399 -53.40 0.01 9.83
N GLN A 400 -53.79 -1.27 9.87
CA GLN A 400 -55.18 -1.67 10.13
C GLN A 400 -55.62 -1.35 11.57
N LEU A 401 -54.80 -1.69 12.56
CA LEU A 401 -55.14 -1.50 13.97
C LEU A 401 -55.09 -0.03 14.38
N ALA A 402 -54.16 0.77 13.85
CA ALA A 402 -54.07 2.20 14.15
C ALA A 402 -55.30 2.97 13.63
N ALA A 403 -55.80 2.63 12.44
CA ALA A 403 -57.03 3.22 11.90
C ALA A 403 -58.25 2.90 12.79
N LEU A 404 -58.38 1.64 13.21
CA LEU A 404 -59.44 1.22 14.11
C LEU A 404 -59.27 1.83 15.51
N TYR A 405 -58.03 1.97 16.00
CA TYR A 405 -57.71 2.54 17.30
C TYR A 405 -58.09 4.02 17.39
N TYR A 406 -57.83 4.80 16.35
CA TYR A 406 -58.23 6.22 16.29
C TYR A 406 -59.76 6.37 16.29
N GLN A 407 -60.47 5.59 15.48
CA GLN A 407 -61.94 5.59 15.45
C GLN A 407 -62.55 5.14 16.80
N ALA A 408 -61.94 4.11 17.41
CA ALA A 408 -62.35 3.65 18.74
C ALA A 408 -62.08 4.70 19.82
N TYR A 409 -60.99 5.47 19.73
CA TYR A 409 -60.72 6.57 20.63
C TYR A 409 -61.80 7.65 20.57
N ASP A 410 -62.20 8.10 19.38
CA ASP A 410 -63.27 9.09 19.22
C ASP A 410 -64.60 8.59 19.80
N ALA A 411 -64.94 7.32 19.53
CA ALA A 411 -66.13 6.68 20.08
C ALA A 411 -66.08 6.61 21.62
N VAL A 412 -64.96 6.18 22.20
CA VAL A 412 -64.77 6.08 23.66
C VAL A 412 -64.77 7.46 24.31
N LEU A 413 -64.15 8.46 23.69
CA LEU A 413 -64.15 9.84 24.17
C LEU A 413 -65.58 10.40 24.19
N SER A 414 -66.36 10.17 23.14
CA SER A 414 -67.78 10.57 23.11
C SER A 414 -68.60 9.89 24.21
N LEU A 415 -68.31 8.61 24.49
CA LEU A 415 -68.94 7.83 25.56
C LEU A 415 -68.57 8.39 26.94
N CYS A 416 -67.31 8.74 27.17
CA CYS A 416 -66.84 9.41 28.39
C CYS A 416 -67.50 10.79 28.59
N LEU A 417 -67.59 11.60 27.53
CA LEU A 417 -68.26 12.91 27.57
C LEU A 417 -69.77 12.79 27.83
N SER A 418 -70.43 11.76 27.28
CA SER A 418 -71.85 11.49 27.57
C SER A 418 -72.08 11.01 29.02
N ALA A 419 -71.16 10.23 29.59
CA ALA A 419 -71.18 9.87 31.01
C ALA A 419 -71.02 11.10 31.90
N GLU A 420 -70.13 12.03 31.51
CA GLU A 420 -69.97 13.31 32.20
C GLU A 420 -71.23 14.18 32.11
N ALA A 421 -71.89 14.23 30.94
CA ALA A 421 -73.15 14.96 30.77
C ALA A 421 -74.30 14.36 31.63
N CYS A 422 -74.40 13.03 31.73
CA CYS A 422 -75.36 12.38 32.65
C CYS A 422 -75.09 12.76 34.11
N TRP A 423 -73.82 12.83 34.53
CA TRP A 423 -73.45 13.26 35.88
C TRP A 423 -73.86 14.71 36.14
N GLN A 424 -73.54 15.61 35.20
CA GLN A 424 -73.90 17.04 35.30
C GLN A 424 -75.41 17.23 35.40
N TYR A 425 -76.18 16.43 34.65
CA TYR A 425 -77.64 16.43 34.71
C TYR A 425 -78.19 15.89 36.05
N GLU A 426 -77.65 14.79 36.57
CA GLU A 426 -78.11 14.19 37.83
C GLU A 426 -77.71 15.02 39.07
N MET A 427 -76.58 15.72 39.06
CA MET A 427 -76.08 16.52 40.17
C MET A 427 -76.50 18.00 40.13
N GLY A 428 -77.02 18.47 38.99
CA GLY A 428 -77.40 19.87 38.81
C GLY A 428 -76.23 20.86 38.64
N ASP A 429 -75.00 20.37 38.48
CA ASP A 429 -73.80 21.18 38.23
C ASP A 429 -73.36 21.05 36.76
N LEU A 430 -73.60 22.10 35.98
CA LEU A 430 -73.25 22.16 34.56
C LEU A 430 -71.85 22.74 34.29
N THR A 431 -71.11 23.13 35.33
CA THR A 431 -69.84 23.86 35.21
C THR A 431 -68.62 22.97 35.40
N SER A 432 -68.71 21.95 36.26
CA SER A 432 -67.60 21.02 36.51
C SER A 432 -67.29 20.16 35.28
N ARG A 433 -65.99 20.02 34.96
CA ARG A 433 -65.50 19.16 33.88
C ARG A 433 -64.44 18.16 34.35
N PHE A 434 -64.59 16.89 33.98
CA PHE A 434 -63.69 15.81 34.45
C PHE A 434 -62.92 15.12 33.32
N ILE A 435 -63.48 15.01 32.11
CA ILE A 435 -62.82 14.35 30.99
C ILE A 435 -61.93 15.35 30.24
N GLN A 436 -60.67 14.97 30.02
CA GLN A 436 -59.72 15.73 29.22
C GLN A 436 -59.86 15.36 27.74
N THR A 437 -60.21 16.35 26.90
CA THR A 437 -60.39 16.17 25.46
C THR A 437 -59.08 16.11 24.66
N ASN A 438 -57.94 16.37 25.32
CA ASN A 438 -56.59 16.31 24.73
C ASN A 438 -55.82 15.03 25.14
N ALA A 439 -56.53 13.95 25.46
CA ALA A 439 -55.89 12.69 25.87
C ALA A 439 -55.14 11.96 24.74
N TRP A 440 -55.37 12.34 23.47
CA TRP A 440 -54.66 11.82 22.30
C TRP A 440 -53.40 12.64 21.99
N ASN A 441 -52.27 11.95 21.80
CA ASN A 441 -51.00 12.56 21.43
C ASN A 441 -50.44 11.93 20.14
N ASP A 442 -50.38 12.71 19.06
CA ASP A 442 -49.93 12.25 17.74
C ASP A 442 -48.46 11.81 17.73
N SER A 443 -47.59 12.45 18.52
CA SER A 443 -46.16 12.12 18.58
C SER A 443 -45.89 10.72 19.17
N TYR A 444 -46.83 10.20 19.95
CA TYR A 444 -46.79 8.85 20.52
C TYR A 444 -47.87 7.94 19.93
N HIS A 445 -48.40 8.27 18.75
CA HIS A 445 -49.44 7.50 18.06
C HIS A 445 -50.69 7.22 18.91
N GLY A 446 -51.05 8.14 19.82
CA GLY A 446 -52.20 8.02 20.71
C GLY A 446 -52.06 6.95 21.81
N LEU A 447 -50.87 6.35 21.97
CA LEU A 447 -50.63 5.34 23.00
C LEU A 447 -50.92 5.93 24.40
N LEU A 448 -51.50 5.12 25.29
CA LEU A 448 -51.99 5.49 26.62
C LEU A 448 -53.25 6.39 26.68
N ALA A 449 -53.85 6.76 25.55
CA ALA A 449 -55.04 7.61 25.52
C ALA A 449 -56.22 7.05 26.36
N GLY A 450 -56.43 5.73 26.37
CA GLY A 450 -57.43 5.09 27.22
C GLY A 450 -57.15 5.23 28.72
N ARG A 451 -55.88 5.15 29.13
CA ARG A 451 -55.50 5.30 30.53
C ARG A 451 -55.72 6.73 31.01
N ASN A 452 -55.42 7.72 30.16
CA ASN A 452 -55.60 9.14 30.46
C ASN A 452 -57.08 9.55 30.45
N ALA A 453 -57.89 9.01 29.54
CA ALA A 453 -59.34 9.25 29.50
C ALA A 453 -60.08 8.60 30.71
N GLY A 454 -59.58 7.48 31.23
CA GLY A 454 -60.19 6.74 32.35
C GLY A 454 -59.74 7.15 33.76
N ALA A 455 -58.59 7.81 33.92
CA ALA A 455 -57.97 8.05 35.23
C ALA A 455 -58.75 8.99 36.16
N LYS A 456 -59.50 9.95 35.62
CA LYS A 456 -60.27 10.93 36.41
C LYS A 456 -61.68 10.49 36.83
N PRO A 457 -62.51 9.87 35.97
CA PRO A 457 -63.85 9.43 36.36
C PRO A 457 -63.85 8.33 37.46
N ALA A 458 -62.73 7.62 37.66
CA ALA A 458 -62.56 6.66 38.75
C ALA A 458 -62.23 7.32 40.11
N ALA A 459 -61.41 8.37 40.12
CA ALA A 459 -60.96 9.03 41.35
C ALA A 459 -62.06 9.89 42.01
N ASP A 460 -62.83 10.62 41.21
CA ASP A 460 -63.87 11.54 41.73
C ASP A 460 -65.24 10.86 41.90
N GLY A 461 -65.57 9.88 41.05
CA GLY A 461 -66.82 9.10 41.17
C GLY A 461 -66.89 8.21 42.42
N ILE A 462 -65.74 7.71 42.90
CA ILE A 462 -65.67 6.92 44.15
C ILE A 462 -65.75 7.84 45.39
N ARG A 463 -65.23 9.07 45.31
CA ARG A 463 -65.35 10.04 46.41
C ARG A 463 -66.78 10.53 46.63
N LEU A 464 -67.56 10.69 45.57
CA LEU A 464 -68.94 11.17 45.65
C LEU A 464 -69.97 10.08 45.98
N ALA A 465 -69.75 8.82 45.59
CA ALA A 465 -70.69 7.73 45.91
C ALA A 465 -70.67 7.26 47.38
N VAL A 466 -69.64 7.63 48.16
CA VAL A 466 -69.47 7.21 49.57
C VAL A 466 -70.06 8.23 50.56
N THR A 467 -70.46 9.42 50.10
CA THR A 467 -71.09 10.43 50.96
C THR A 467 -72.53 10.67 50.51
N GLN A 468 -73.46 9.84 50.99
CA GLN A 468 -74.75 10.21 51.62
C GLN A 468 -75.64 8.97 51.80
N PRO A 469 -76.02 8.64 53.05
CA PRO A 469 -77.39 8.22 53.36
C PRO A 469 -78.07 9.32 54.19
N THR A 470 -79.15 9.89 53.66
CA THR A 470 -80.05 10.79 54.39
C THR A 470 -80.86 10.02 55.45
N PRO A 471 -80.99 10.53 56.69
CA PRO A 471 -82.20 10.35 57.47
C PRO A 471 -83.04 11.63 57.46
N ALA A 472 -84.36 11.41 57.56
CA ALA A 472 -85.42 12.40 57.60
C ALA A 472 -85.32 13.39 58.78
N GLY A 473 -85.84 14.61 58.61
CA GLY A 473 -86.16 15.48 59.74
C GLY A 473 -86.16 16.98 59.45
N THR A 474 -87.33 17.50 59.10
CA THR A 474 -87.93 18.78 59.58
C THR A 474 -87.09 20.06 59.70
N HIS A 475 -87.53 21.05 58.90
CA HIS A 475 -87.48 22.50 59.07
C HIS A 475 -87.15 23.05 60.48
N GLN A 476 -86.15 23.92 60.54
CA GLN A 476 -86.23 25.16 61.32
C GLN A 476 -85.21 26.23 60.84
N ASN A 477 -85.73 27.44 60.63
CA ASN A 477 -85.00 28.66 60.31
C ASN A 477 -83.94 29.01 61.37
N ARG A 478 -82.75 29.47 60.92
CA ARG A 478 -82.15 30.68 61.49
C ARG A 478 -81.11 31.33 60.57
N VAL A 479 -81.11 32.65 60.68
CA VAL A 479 -80.47 33.69 59.87
C VAL A 479 -79.00 33.88 60.25
N ALA A 480 -78.21 34.19 59.20
CA ALA A 480 -76.95 34.94 59.10
C ALA A 480 -75.89 34.84 60.21
N GLU A 481 -74.67 34.51 59.80
CA GLU A 481 -73.47 35.31 60.10
C GLU A 481 -72.32 34.92 59.15
N ASN A 482 -71.68 35.93 58.56
CA ASN A 482 -70.43 35.87 57.81
C ASN A 482 -69.28 36.12 58.80
N PRO A 483 -68.17 35.36 58.75
CA PRO A 483 -66.92 36.02 58.36
C PRO A 483 -65.93 35.11 57.59
N ALA A 484 -65.53 35.58 56.41
CA ALA A 484 -64.17 36.00 56.07
C ALA A 484 -62.93 35.12 56.48
N TRP A 485 -62.14 34.75 55.45
CA TRP A 485 -60.69 34.45 55.36
C TRP A 485 -60.09 33.08 55.74
N ARG A 486 -59.10 32.69 54.88
CA ARG A 486 -57.95 31.74 55.02
C ARG A 486 -58.26 30.28 54.62
N PHE A 487 -57.55 29.59 53.72
CA PHE A 487 -56.26 29.74 53.02
C PHE A 487 -56.41 29.33 51.55
#